data_AF-A0A1S9PMK0-F1
#
_entry.id   AF-A0A1S9PMK0-F1
#
_cell.length_a   1.000
_cell.length_b   1.000
_cell.length_c   1.000
_cell.angle_alpha   90.00
_cell.angle_beta   90.00
_cell.angle_gamma   90.00
#
_symmetry.space_group_name_H-M   'P 1'
#
loop_
_entity.id
_entity.type
_entity.pdbx_description
1 polymer ?
#
loop_
_entity_poly.entity_id
_entity_poly.type
_entity_poly.pdbx_seq_one_letter_code
_entity_poly.pdbx_strand_id
1 'polypeptide(L)'
;MKVIDRVSAYRAKSLLSDGREHAMEILVEDKFAKSLLTEILRQRFPELISSIGIHPVGDATAVRQLTEYLIDAGHRAIAIRDADQGENKSTKLFKFPGTLPPEKEVFLTSEVQNELGSKYNIDVREILSVADLDHHKYSEYLSLKAHCPKEVLENQAIVEYIRTKGEGFFAELVSIIGSELH
;
A
#
# COMPACT_ATOMS: atom_id res chain seq x y z
N MET A 1 -10.92 24.77 -19.07
CA MET A 1 -10.08 23.78 -19.75
C MET A 1 -8.84 23.58 -18.89
N LYS A 2 -8.67 22.42 -18.24
CA LYS A 2 -7.48 22.12 -17.44
C LYS A 2 -6.41 21.61 -18.41
N VAL A 3 -5.39 22.41 -18.67
CA VAL A 3 -4.24 22.00 -19.48
C VAL A 3 -3.41 21.06 -18.62
N ILE A 4 -3.22 19.82 -19.08
CA ILE A 4 -2.34 18.86 -18.40
C ILE A 4 -1.03 18.84 -19.20
N ASP A 5 -0.01 19.50 -18.65
CA ASP A 5 1.31 19.56 -19.25
C ASP A 5 2.10 18.28 -18.91
N ARG A 6 2.96 17.80 -19.82
CA ARG A 6 3.84 16.62 -19.64
C ARG A 6 3.12 15.28 -19.31
N VAL A 7 2.04 14.97 -20.03
CA VAL A 7 1.37 13.66 -19.92
C VAL A 7 2.06 12.65 -20.85
N SER A 8 2.57 11.55 -20.27
CA SER A 8 3.10 10.44 -21.06
C SER A 8 1.99 9.79 -21.90
N ALA A 9 2.34 9.18 -23.04
CA ALA A 9 1.35 8.50 -23.91
C ALA A 9 0.56 7.43 -23.15
N TYR A 10 1.21 6.73 -22.20
CA TYR A 10 0.59 5.77 -21.30
C TYR A 10 -0.47 6.41 -20.39
N ARG A 11 -0.13 7.55 -19.76
CA ARG A 11 -1.08 8.28 -18.90
C ARG A 11 -2.23 8.86 -19.71
N ALA A 12 -1.99 9.32 -20.93
CA ALA A 12 -3.05 9.76 -21.84
C ALA A 12 -3.99 8.61 -22.20
N LYS A 13 -3.44 7.44 -22.56
CA LYS A 13 -4.22 6.24 -22.87
C LYS A 13 -5.06 5.79 -21.68
N SER A 14 -4.47 5.80 -20.48
CA SER A 14 -5.15 5.43 -19.25
C SER A 14 -6.33 6.37 -18.95
N LEU A 15 -6.11 7.68 -19.02
CA LEU A 15 -7.16 8.68 -18.84
C LEU A 15 -8.28 8.56 -19.90
N LEU A 16 -7.94 8.29 -21.17
CA LEU A 16 -8.92 8.07 -22.23
C LEU A 16 -9.71 6.77 -22.04
N SER A 17 -9.12 5.77 -21.37
CA SER A 17 -9.77 4.51 -21.04
C SER A 17 -10.58 4.56 -19.74
N ASP A 18 -10.64 5.73 -19.08
CA ASP A 18 -11.22 5.90 -17.74
C ASP A 18 -10.61 4.92 -16.71
N GLY A 19 -9.30 4.73 -16.80
CA GLY A 19 -8.53 3.84 -15.91
C GLY A 19 -8.68 2.34 -16.18
N ARG A 20 -9.39 1.92 -17.23
CA ARG A 20 -9.50 0.49 -17.60
C ARG A 20 -8.18 -0.09 -18.10
N GLU A 21 -7.36 0.75 -18.70
CA GLU A 21 -5.97 0.45 -18.99
C GLU A 21 -5.09 1.28 -18.07
N HIS A 22 -4.26 0.64 -17.26
CA HIS A 22 -3.35 1.38 -16.39
C HIS A 22 -2.13 1.86 -17.17
N ALA A 23 -1.60 3.01 -16.76
CA ALA A 23 -0.35 3.54 -17.28
C ALA A 23 0.88 2.86 -16.64
N MET A 24 0.71 2.25 -15.46
CA MET A 24 1.73 1.50 -14.74
C MET A 24 1.07 0.49 -13.80
N GLU A 25 1.70 -0.67 -13.65
CA GLU A 25 1.33 -1.70 -12.70
C GLU A 25 2.28 -1.68 -11.49
N ILE A 26 1.73 -1.77 -10.28
CA ILE A 26 2.47 -1.88 -9.03
C ILE A 26 2.19 -3.25 -8.42
N LEU A 27 3.25 -4.02 -8.20
CA LEU A 27 3.18 -5.32 -7.54
C LEU A 27 3.56 -5.18 -6.07
N VAL A 28 2.72 -5.73 -5.20
CA VAL A 28 2.92 -5.77 -3.74
C VAL A 28 2.78 -7.19 -3.22
N GLU A 29 3.26 -7.46 -2.02
CA GLU A 29 3.30 -8.83 -1.49
C GLU A 29 1.88 -9.36 -1.24
N ASP A 30 1.08 -8.63 -0.47
CA ASP A 30 -0.24 -9.11 -0.06
C ASP A 30 -1.36 -8.07 -0.19
N LYS A 31 -2.56 -8.48 0.24
CA LYS A 31 -3.77 -7.67 0.19
C LYS A 31 -3.75 -6.49 1.18
N PHE A 32 -3.06 -6.62 2.30
CA PHE A 32 -2.93 -5.55 3.27
C PHE A 32 -2.02 -4.46 2.73
N ALA A 33 -0.85 -4.82 2.21
CA ALA A 33 0.06 -3.94 1.48
C ALA A 33 -0.65 -3.20 0.35
N LYS A 34 -1.47 -3.91 -0.46
CA LYS A 34 -2.30 -3.28 -1.49
C LYS A 34 -3.24 -2.23 -0.92
N SER A 35 -3.95 -2.55 0.16
CA SER A 35 -4.93 -1.66 0.78
C SER A 35 -4.25 -0.42 1.36
N LEU A 36 -3.10 -0.60 2.01
CA LEU A 36 -2.29 0.49 2.54
C LEU A 36 -1.82 1.43 1.42
N LEU A 37 -1.20 0.89 0.36
CA LEU A 37 -0.74 1.71 -0.76
C LEU A 37 -1.88 2.44 -1.47
N THR A 38 -3.00 1.76 -1.66
CA THR A 38 -4.20 2.34 -2.27
C THR A 38 -4.66 3.56 -1.48
N GLU A 39 -4.73 3.46 -0.15
CA GLU A 39 -5.15 4.57 0.71
C GLU A 39 -4.11 5.70 0.79
N ILE A 40 -2.80 5.37 0.79
CA ILE A 40 -1.74 6.39 0.70
C ILE A 40 -1.92 7.21 -0.58
N LEU A 41 -2.05 6.54 -1.73
CA LEU A 41 -2.21 7.22 -3.01
C LEU A 41 -3.54 7.97 -3.11
N ARG A 42 -4.65 7.38 -2.63
CA ARG A 42 -5.97 8.02 -2.65
C ARG A 42 -6.00 9.32 -1.85
N GLN A 43 -5.34 9.37 -0.69
CA GLN A 43 -5.35 10.55 0.16
C GLN A 43 -4.34 11.63 -0.29
N ARG A 44 -3.22 11.21 -0.87
CA ARG A 44 -2.10 12.12 -1.19
C ARG A 44 -2.09 12.56 -2.66
N PHE A 45 -2.44 11.67 -3.58
CA PHE A 45 -2.38 11.87 -5.03
C PHE A 45 -3.58 11.21 -5.74
N PRO A 46 -4.82 11.66 -5.44
CA PRO A 46 -6.05 11.06 -5.96
C PRO A 46 -6.13 11.06 -7.49
N GLU A 47 -5.40 11.94 -8.16
CA GLU A 47 -5.33 12.02 -9.63
C GLU A 47 -4.46 10.93 -10.27
N LEU A 48 -3.63 10.22 -9.49
CA LEU A 48 -2.78 9.13 -9.98
C LEU A 48 -3.49 7.78 -9.88
N ILE A 49 -4.43 7.62 -8.95
CA ILE A 49 -4.99 6.31 -8.59
C ILE A 49 -5.70 5.62 -9.75
N SER A 50 -6.40 6.37 -10.61
CA SER A 50 -7.08 5.80 -11.78
C SER A 50 -6.12 5.35 -12.88
N SER A 51 -4.86 5.80 -12.83
CA SER A 51 -3.84 5.46 -13.83
C SER A 51 -2.91 4.33 -13.40
N ILE A 52 -3.10 3.79 -12.20
CA ILE A 52 -2.18 2.82 -11.59
C ILE A 52 -2.96 1.57 -11.18
N GLY A 53 -2.53 0.41 -11.67
CA GLY A 53 -3.01 -0.87 -11.16
C GLY A 53 -2.16 -1.31 -9.97
N ILE A 54 -2.78 -1.80 -8.90
CA ILE A 54 -2.07 -2.32 -7.72
C ILE A 54 -2.51 -3.76 -7.50
N HIS A 55 -1.55 -4.69 -7.51
CA HIS A 55 -1.81 -6.13 -7.51
C HIS A 55 -1.04 -6.83 -6.40
N PRO A 56 -1.74 -7.60 -5.52
CA PRO A 56 -1.08 -8.48 -4.57
C PRO A 56 -0.64 -9.75 -5.30
N VAL A 57 0.63 -10.12 -5.18
CA VAL A 57 1.23 -11.20 -6.00
C VAL A 57 1.65 -12.41 -5.17
N GLY A 58 1.82 -12.26 -3.86
CA GLY A 58 2.32 -13.29 -2.97
C GLY A 58 3.68 -12.89 -2.40
N ASP A 59 4.56 -13.87 -2.18
CA ASP A 59 5.83 -13.57 -1.52
C ASP A 59 6.73 -12.61 -2.31
N ALA A 60 7.70 -12.07 -1.59
CA ALA A 60 8.73 -11.20 -2.08
C ALA A 60 9.40 -11.70 -3.39
N THR A 61 9.61 -13.02 -3.56
CA THR A 61 10.24 -13.59 -4.76
C THR A 61 9.31 -13.53 -5.96
N ALA A 62 8.04 -13.88 -5.77
CA ALA A 62 7.00 -13.80 -6.80
C ALA A 62 6.82 -12.35 -7.30
N VAL A 63 6.80 -11.39 -6.37
CA VAL A 63 6.74 -9.95 -6.67
C VAL A 63 7.90 -9.53 -7.58
N ARG A 64 9.13 -9.92 -7.24
CA ARG A 64 10.32 -9.59 -8.03
C ARG A 64 10.25 -10.21 -9.44
N GLN A 65 10.01 -11.52 -9.51
CA GLN A 65 10.00 -12.26 -10.77
C GLN A 65 8.91 -11.76 -11.73
N LEU A 66 7.71 -11.47 -11.22
CA LEU A 66 6.63 -10.95 -12.05
C LEU A 66 6.91 -9.51 -12.51
N THR A 67 7.56 -8.68 -11.69
CA THR A 67 7.97 -7.34 -12.09
C THR A 67 8.97 -7.38 -13.24
N GLU A 68 10.01 -8.21 -13.12
CA GLU A 68 11.00 -8.43 -14.18
C GLU A 68 10.32 -8.92 -15.47
N TYR A 69 9.44 -9.91 -15.37
CA TYR A 69 8.69 -10.43 -16.52
C TYR A 69 7.84 -9.36 -17.21
N LEU A 70 7.10 -8.54 -16.46
CA LEU A 70 6.27 -7.47 -17.04
C LEU A 70 7.13 -6.42 -17.75
N ILE A 71 8.26 -6.04 -17.16
CA ILE A 71 9.21 -5.09 -17.77
C ILE A 71 9.78 -5.67 -19.07
N ASP A 72 10.22 -6.94 -19.05
CA ASP A 72 10.75 -7.62 -20.23
C ASP A 72 9.70 -7.78 -21.34
N ALA A 73 8.43 -7.93 -20.97
CA ALA A 73 7.28 -7.95 -21.88
C ALA A 73 6.86 -6.55 -22.38
N GLY A 74 7.56 -5.49 -21.99
CA GLY A 74 7.32 -4.11 -22.44
C GLY A 74 6.25 -3.35 -21.65
N HIS A 75 5.79 -3.89 -20.52
CA HIS A 75 4.88 -3.19 -19.61
C HIS A 75 5.64 -2.29 -18.63
N ARG A 76 5.02 -1.19 -18.21
CA ARG A 76 5.53 -0.37 -17.11
C ARG A 76 5.11 -1.01 -15.79
N ALA A 77 6.06 -1.58 -15.08
CA ALA A 77 5.82 -2.16 -13.76
C ALA A 77 6.88 -1.73 -12.76
N ILE A 78 6.47 -1.65 -11.49
CA ILE A 78 7.35 -1.50 -10.33
C ILE A 78 6.90 -2.47 -9.22
N ALA A 79 7.79 -2.79 -8.29
CA ALA A 79 7.46 -3.53 -7.09
C ALA A 79 7.60 -2.65 -5.84
N ILE A 80 6.70 -2.82 -4.88
CA ILE A 80 6.79 -2.24 -3.54
C ILE A 80 6.68 -3.37 -2.51
N ARG A 81 7.77 -3.59 -1.79
CA ARG A 81 7.89 -4.59 -0.73
C ARG A 81 7.70 -4.01 0.66
N ASP A 82 7.67 -4.90 1.64
CA ASP A 82 7.70 -4.55 3.06
C ASP A 82 8.94 -3.75 3.44
N ALA A 83 8.81 -2.89 4.46
CA ALA A 83 9.85 -1.93 4.81
C ALA A 83 11.12 -2.57 5.40
N ASP A 84 10.98 -3.79 5.93
CA ASP A 84 12.06 -4.62 6.47
C ASP A 84 12.84 -5.39 5.38
N GLN A 85 12.36 -5.36 4.13
CA GLN A 85 13.05 -5.93 2.98
C GLN A 85 14.03 -4.91 2.37
N GLY A 86 15.06 -5.43 1.69
CA GLY A 86 15.97 -4.61 0.89
C GLY A 86 15.30 -4.05 -0.35
N GLU A 87 15.66 -2.81 -0.73
CA GLU A 87 15.28 -2.22 -2.01
C GLU A 87 16.36 -2.45 -3.08
N ASN A 88 15.95 -2.43 -4.35
CA ASN A 88 16.86 -2.36 -5.48
C ASN A 88 16.27 -1.43 -6.55
N LYS A 89 16.62 -0.15 -6.46
CA LYS A 89 16.14 0.89 -7.37
C LYS A 89 16.51 0.62 -8.83
N SER A 90 17.62 -0.07 -9.10
CA SER A 90 18.03 -0.41 -10.47
C SER A 90 17.10 -1.42 -11.15
N THR A 91 16.43 -2.28 -10.37
CA THR A 91 15.44 -3.27 -10.84
C THR A 91 14.01 -2.84 -10.53
N LYS A 92 13.76 -1.53 -10.28
CA LYS A 92 12.44 -0.99 -9.93
C LYS A 92 11.76 -1.67 -8.73
N LEU A 93 12.59 -2.14 -7.79
CA LEU A 93 12.15 -2.75 -6.54
C LEU A 93 12.29 -1.72 -5.42
N PHE A 94 11.17 -1.20 -4.95
CA PHE A 94 11.06 -0.23 -3.88
C PHE A 94 10.42 -0.87 -2.65
N LYS A 95 10.25 -0.08 -1.58
CA LYS A 95 9.64 -0.54 -0.33
C LYS A 95 8.77 0.52 0.33
N PHE A 96 7.90 0.07 1.22
CA PHE A 96 7.17 0.98 2.11
C PHE A 96 8.15 1.74 3.04
N PRO A 97 7.80 2.96 3.45
CA PRO A 97 8.53 3.65 4.51
C PRO A 97 8.35 2.91 5.85
N GLY A 98 9.35 3.00 6.72
CA GLY A 98 9.37 2.33 8.02
C GLY A 98 10.46 1.27 8.11
N THR A 99 10.30 0.36 9.06
CA THR A 99 11.26 -0.71 9.36
C THR A 99 10.62 -2.07 9.62
N LEU A 100 9.29 -2.13 9.67
CA LEU A 100 8.54 -3.36 9.93
C LEU A 100 7.62 -3.69 8.73
N PRO A 101 7.09 -4.92 8.66
CA PRO A 101 6.00 -5.26 7.75
C PRO A 101 4.80 -4.31 7.93
N PRO A 102 4.03 -4.04 6.86
CA PRO A 102 2.90 -3.12 6.87
C PRO A 102 1.92 -3.31 8.03
N GLU A 103 1.54 -4.54 8.36
CA GLU A 103 0.60 -4.85 9.44
C GLU A 103 1.18 -4.44 10.80
N LYS A 104 2.48 -4.71 11.02
CA LYS A 104 3.14 -4.32 12.27
C LYS A 104 3.29 -2.81 12.36
N GLU A 105 3.73 -2.14 11.29
CA GLU A 105 3.79 -0.68 11.25
C GLU A 105 2.45 -0.04 11.62
N VAL A 106 1.35 -0.56 11.04
CA VAL A 106 0.00 -0.02 11.25
C VAL A 106 -0.55 -0.38 12.64
N PHE A 107 -0.69 -1.67 12.97
CA PHE A 107 -1.41 -2.11 14.16
C PHE A 107 -0.63 -1.95 15.46
N LEU A 108 0.70 -1.76 15.41
CA LEU A 108 1.49 -1.46 16.60
C LEU A 108 1.66 0.05 16.85
N THR A 109 1.09 0.90 15.99
CA THR A 109 1.04 2.35 16.23
C THR A 109 0.06 2.65 17.38
N SER A 110 0.50 3.39 18.40
CA SER A 110 -0.27 3.62 19.62
C SER A 110 -1.59 4.35 19.36
N GLU A 111 -1.58 5.31 18.44
CA GLU A 111 -2.74 6.09 18.02
C GLU A 111 -3.77 5.19 17.32
N VAL A 112 -3.33 4.28 16.46
CA VAL A 112 -4.18 3.28 15.81
C VAL A 112 -4.81 2.35 16.83
N GLN A 113 -4.04 1.86 17.80
CA GLN A 113 -4.55 1.00 18.88
C GLN A 113 -5.59 1.71 19.72
N ASN A 114 -5.35 2.98 20.08
CA ASN A 114 -6.29 3.78 20.87
C ASN A 114 -7.58 4.06 20.08
N GLU A 115 -7.48 4.40 18.80
CA GLU A 115 -8.62 4.66 17.92
C GLU A 115 -9.48 3.40 17.77
N LEU A 116 -8.87 2.27 17.39
CA LEU A 116 -9.59 1.00 17.25
C LEU A 116 -10.18 0.53 18.59
N GLY A 117 -9.43 0.66 19.69
CA GLY A 117 -9.88 0.25 21.01
C GLY A 117 -11.08 1.07 21.49
N SER A 118 -11.05 2.39 21.30
CA SER A 118 -12.18 3.28 21.59
C SER A 118 -13.40 2.95 20.73
N LYS A 119 -13.19 2.79 19.42
CA LYS A 119 -14.27 2.62 18.46
C LYS A 119 -15.00 1.29 18.55
N TYR A 120 -14.26 0.21 18.81
CA TYR A 120 -14.79 -1.15 18.86
C TYR A 120 -14.92 -1.70 20.27
N ASN A 121 -14.53 -0.93 21.29
CA ASN A 121 -14.53 -1.36 22.69
C ASN A 121 -13.72 -2.66 22.90
N ILE A 122 -12.50 -2.71 22.36
CA ILE A 122 -11.56 -3.83 22.48
C ILE A 122 -10.21 -3.37 23.04
N ASP A 123 -9.47 -4.27 23.68
CA ASP A 123 -8.07 -4.01 24.03
C ASP A 123 -7.14 -4.56 22.94
N VAL A 124 -6.76 -3.68 22.00
CA VAL A 124 -5.88 -4.04 20.88
C VAL A 124 -4.51 -4.53 21.38
N ARG A 125 -3.97 -3.92 22.46
CA ARG A 125 -2.66 -4.28 22.98
C ARG A 125 -2.69 -5.67 23.58
N GLU A 126 -3.72 -5.97 24.37
CA GLU A 126 -3.92 -7.29 24.95
C GLU A 126 -4.07 -8.36 23.84
N ILE A 127 -4.91 -8.10 22.83
CA ILE A 127 -5.16 -9.04 21.73
C ILE A 127 -3.88 -9.36 20.96
N LEU A 128 -3.04 -8.35 20.70
CA LEU A 128 -1.79 -8.52 19.94
C LEU A 128 -0.58 -8.92 20.80
N SER A 129 -0.73 -9.00 22.13
CA SER A 129 0.36 -9.38 23.05
C SER A 129 0.71 -10.87 23.01
N VAL A 130 -0.08 -11.69 22.29
CA VAL A 130 0.16 -13.13 22.14
C VAL A 130 1.51 -13.34 21.46
N ALA A 131 2.41 -14.05 22.16
CA ALA A 131 3.73 -14.36 21.64
C ALA A 131 3.63 -15.12 20.30
N ASP A 132 4.50 -14.75 19.36
CA ASP A 132 4.61 -15.34 18.02
C ASP A 132 3.33 -15.27 17.17
N LEU A 133 2.45 -14.30 17.46
CA LEU A 133 1.29 -14.04 16.62
C LEU A 133 1.75 -13.63 15.22
N ASP A 134 1.35 -14.41 14.22
CA ASP A 134 1.56 -14.09 12.81
C ASP A 134 0.89 -12.75 12.47
N HIS A 135 1.68 -11.80 11.96
CA HIS A 135 1.22 -10.44 11.71
C HIS A 135 0.19 -10.36 10.58
N HIS A 136 0.24 -11.29 9.62
CA HIS A 136 -0.79 -11.41 8.58
C HIS A 136 -2.15 -11.83 9.16
N LYS A 137 -2.18 -12.29 10.43
CA LYS A 137 -3.41 -12.65 11.15
C LYS A 137 -3.94 -11.54 12.05
N TYR A 138 -3.24 -10.42 12.23
CA TYR A 138 -3.67 -9.33 13.12
C TYR A 138 -5.09 -8.86 12.80
N SER A 139 -5.38 -8.57 11.53
CA SER A 139 -6.72 -8.14 11.10
C SER A 139 -7.80 -9.18 11.40
N GLU A 140 -7.48 -10.47 11.24
CA GLU A 140 -8.42 -11.58 11.52
C GLU A 140 -8.77 -11.62 13.01
N TYR A 141 -7.76 -11.61 13.89
CA TYR A 141 -7.98 -11.63 15.33
C TYR A 141 -8.71 -10.38 15.84
N LEU A 142 -8.31 -9.21 15.38
CA LEU A 142 -8.92 -7.94 15.80
C LEU A 142 -10.37 -7.85 15.32
N SER A 143 -10.66 -8.22 14.07
CA SER A 143 -12.01 -8.15 13.51
C SER A 143 -12.98 -9.12 14.17
N LEU A 144 -12.51 -10.32 14.54
CA LEU A 144 -13.31 -11.28 15.31
C LEU A 144 -13.70 -10.73 16.69
N LYS A 145 -12.78 -10.04 17.39
CA LYS A 145 -13.05 -9.41 18.69
C LYS A 145 -13.90 -8.15 18.57
N ALA A 146 -13.69 -7.38 17.52
CA ALA A 146 -14.45 -6.16 17.22
C ALA A 146 -15.86 -6.45 16.65
N HIS A 147 -16.16 -7.70 16.29
CA HIS A 147 -17.39 -8.10 15.62
C HIS A 147 -17.69 -7.28 14.36
N CYS A 148 -16.66 -6.98 13.57
CA CYS A 148 -16.78 -6.20 12.34
C CYS A 148 -16.10 -6.91 11.15
N PRO A 149 -16.46 -6.57 9.90
CA PRO A 149 -15.76 -7.12 8.74
C PRO A 149 -14.27 -6.72 8.76
N LYS A 150 -13.41 -7.66 8.40
CA LYS A 150 -11.95 -7.49 8.41
C LYS A 150 -11.50 -6.27 7.61
N GLU A 151 -12.05 -6.10 6.41
CA GLU A 151 -11.70 -5.02 5.49
C GLU A 151 -12.08 -3.64 6.05
N VAL A 152 -13.16 -3.57 6.85
CA VAL A 152 -13.58 -2.34 7.52
C VAL A 152 -12.60 -1.98 8.64
N LEU A 153 -12.14 -2.97 9.41
CA LEU A 153 -11.13 -2.76 10.44
C LEU A 153 -9.78 -2.35 9.83
N GLU A 154 -9.33 -3.05 8.79
CA GLU A 154 -8.10 -2.74 8.05
C GLU A 154 -8.12 -1.31 7.52
N ASN A 155 -9.18 -0.92 6.80
CA ASN A 155 -9.28 0.42 6.24
C ASN A 155 -9.20 1.51 7.32
N GLN A 156 -9.87 1.30 8.46
CA GLN A 156 -9.83 2.27 9.55
C GLN A 156 -8.44 2.37 10.19
N ALA A 157 -7.79 1.24 10.43
CA ALA A 157 -6.43 1.21 10.95
C ALA A 157 -5.45 1.94 10.01
N ILE A 158 -5.56 1.67 8.70
CA ILE A 158 -4.75 2.29 7.65
C ILE A 158 -4.98 3.79 7.58
N VAL A 159 -6.24 4.25 7.57
CA VAL A 159 -6.56 5.68 7.51
C VAL A 159 -6.01 6.42 8.73
N GLU A 160 -6.18 5.83 9.92
CA GLU A 160 -5.65 6.40 11.16
C GLU A 160 -4.11 6.43 11.19
N TYR A 161 -3.47 5.38 10.70
CA TYR A 161 -2.01 5.32 10.55
C TYR A 161 -1.49 6.41 9.61
N ILE A 162 -2.09 6.55 8.42
CA ILE A 162 -1.69 7.58 7.44
C ILE A 162 -1.87 8.98 8.02
N ARG A 163 -2.97 9.21 8.76
CA ARG A 163 -3.24 10.47 9.46
C ARG A 163 -2.16 10.77 10.50
N THR A 164 -1.81 9.78 11.31
CA THR A 164 -0.84 9.91 12.41
C THR A 164 0.59 10.14 11.92
N LYS A 165 1.02 9.42 10.88
CA LYS A 165 2.39 9.57 10.33
C LYS A 165 2.60 10.88 9.58
N GLY A 166 1.52 11.51 9.09
CA GLY A 166 1.60 12.78 8.36
C GLY A 166 2.15 12.63 6.93
N GLU A 167 2.24 13.74 6.21
CA GLU A 167 2.54 13.71 4.76
C GLU A 167 4.00 13.35 4.47
N GLY A 168 4.93 13.88 5.27
CA GLY A 168 6.36 13.71 5.06
C GLY A 168 6.83 12.26 5.09
N PHE A 169 6.16 11.40 5.87
CA PHE A 169 6.53 9.99 6.02
C PHE A 169 6.40 9.19 4.72
N PHE A 170 5.43 9.53 3.86
CA PHE A 170 5.19 8.84 2.60
C PHE A 170 5.74 9.59 1.37
N ALA A 171 6.30 10.78 1.56
CA ALA A 171 6.66 11.68 0.46
C ALA A 171 7.67 11.06 -0.52
N GLU A 172 8.68 10.34 -0.03
CA GLU A 172 9.66 9.66 -0.91
C GLU A 172 8.98 8.60 -1.76
N LEU A 173 8.19 7.71 -1.14
CA LEU A 173 7.49 6.64 -1.85
C LEU A 173 6.60 7.20 -2.96
N VAL A 174 5.84 8.26 -2.66
CA VAL A 174 4.95 8.82 -3.68
C VAL A 174 5.71 9.59 -4.75
N SER A 175 6.80 10.27 -4.40
CA SER A 175 7.69 10.89 -5.38
C SER A 175 8.26 9.88 -6.36
N ILE A 176 8.69 8.71 -5.86
CA ILE A 176 9.15 7.59 -6.69
C ILE A 176 8.05 7.14 -7.64
N ILE A 177 6.84 6.85 -7.13
CA ILE A 177 5.70 6.41 -7.94
C ILE A 177 5.35 7.46 -9.02
N GLY A 178 5.36 8.74 -8.66
CA GLY A 178 5.15 9.83 -9.60
C GLY A 178 6.20 9.86 -10.70
N SER A 179 7.49 9.72 -10.34
CA SER A 179 8.59 9.70 -11.30
C SER A 179 8.53 8.53 -12.27
N GLU A 180 8.10 7.35 -11.81
CA GLU A 180 7.97 6.15 -12.62
C GLU A 180 6.71 6.15 -13.51
N LEU A 181 5.80 7.12 -13.34
CA LEU A 181 4.61 7.30 -14.17
C LEU A 181 4.84 8.28 -15.34
N HIS A 182 5.80 9.19 -15.20
CA HIS A 182 6.18 10.16 -16.24
C HIS A 182 7.18 9.58 -17.24
#